data_AF-A0A2G2LUG8-F1
#
_entry.id   AF-A0A2G2LUG8-F1
#
_cell.length_a   1.000
_cell.length_b   1.000
_cell.length_c   1.000
_cell.angle_alpha   90.00
_cell.angle_beta   90.00
_cell.angle_gamma   90.00
#
_symmetry.space_group_name_H-M   'P 1'
#
loop_
_entity.id
_entity.type
_entity.pdbx_description
1 polymer ?
#
loop_
_entity_poly.entity_id
_entity_poly.type
_entity_poly.pdbx_seq_one_letter_code
_entity_poly.pdbx_strand_id
1 'polypeptide(L)' 'AEDMVMWVENAARSVQGVRDVKVNLIFEPPWDPSRMSDVARLELNMF' A
#
# COMPACT_ATOMS: atom_id res chain seq x y z
N ALA A 1 8.20 -9.95 2.53
CA ALA A 1 7.06 -9.28 3.21
C ALA A 1 7.53 -8.10 4.05
N GLU A 2 8.70 -8.18 4.70
CA GLU A 2 9.26 -7.07 5.48
C GLU A 2 9.62 -5.84 4.62
N ASP A 3 10.04 -6.03 3.37
CA ASP A 3 10.45 -4.90 2.51
C ASP A 3 9.31 -3.93 2.15
N MET A 4 8.09 -4.43 1.92
CA MET A 4 6.95 -3.58 1.56
C MET A 4 6.57 -2.62 2.68
N VAL A 5 6.58 -3.10 3.93
CA VAL A 5 6.26 -2.28 5.10
C VAL A 5 7.27 -1.15 5.23
N MET A 6 8.56 -1.47 5.07
CA MET A 6 9.65 -0.50 5.11
C MET A 6 9.55 0.54 3.99
N TRP A 7 9.20 0.15 2.76
CA TRP A 7 9.02 1.11 1.66
C TRP A 7 7.87 2.08 1.93
N VAL A 8 6.74 1.58 2.43
CA VAL A 8 5.58 2.42 2.77
C VAL A 8 5.91 3.38 3.90
N GLU A 9 6.61 2.91 4.93
CA GLU A 9 7.03 3.75 6.05
C GLU A 9 7.97 4.86 5.59
N ASN A 10 8.99 4.53 4.81
CA ASN A 10 9.96 5.50 4.27
C ASN A 10 9.29 6.53 3.36
N ALA A 11 8.37 6.09 2.49
CA ALA A 11 7.62 6.99 1.62
C ALA A 11 6.76 7.96 2.45
N ALA A 12 6.05 7.47 3.46
CA ALA A 12 5.24 8.32 4.35
C ALA A 12 6.10 9.28 5.19
N ARG A 13 7.27 8.84 5.68
CA ARG A 13 8.23 9.68 6.43
C ARG A 13 8.82 10.81 5.57
N SER A 14 8.86 10.65 4.24
CA SER A 14 9.38 11.69 3.34
C SER A 14 8.49 12.93 3.23
N VAL A 15 7.24 12.85 3.72
CA VAL A 15 6.29 13.97 3.70
C VAL A 15 6.66 14.99 4.77
N GLN A 16 6.80 16.26 4.37
CA GLN A 16 7.15 17.35 5.27
C GLN A 16 6.13 17.48 6.43
N GLY A 17 6.62 17.48 7.66
CA GLY A 17 5.81 17.63 8.88
C GLY A 17 5.41 16.30 9.54
N VAL A 18 5.68 15.16 8.90
CA VAL A 18 5.50 13.83 9.52
C VAL A 18 6.66 13.56 10.48
N ARG A 19 6.36 13.37 11.77
CA ARG A 19 7.38 13.09 12.81
C ARG A 19 7.65 11.61 12.99
N ASP A 20 6.61 10.79 12.97
CA ASP A 20 6.72 9.36 13.15
C ASP A 20 5.66 8.64 12.32
N VAL A 21 6.00 7.45 11.84
CA VAL A 21 5.14 6.60 11.03
C VAL A 21 5.23 5.18 11.57
N LYS A 22 4.08 4.58 11.87
CA LYS A 22 3.96 3.18 12.25
C LYS A 22 3.04 2.47 11.27
N VAL A 23 3.60 1.57 10.48
CA VAL A 23 2.84 0.78 9.50
C VAL A 23 2.44 -0.55 10.15
N ASN A 24 1.14 -0.82 10.21
CA ASN A 24 0.61 -2.11 10.69
C ASN A 24 0.10 -2.90 9.48
N LEU A 25 0.78 -4.00 9.16
CA LEU A 25 0.32 -4.93 8.13
C LEU A 25 -0.77 -5.84 8.70
N ILE A 26 -2.00 -5.67 8.23
CA ILE A 26 -3.16 -6.50 8.61
C ILE A 26 -3.63 -7.31 7.40
N PHE A 27 -4.07 -8.53 7.64
CA PHE A 27 -4.62 -9.42 6.61
C PHE A 27 -6.14 -9.55 6.70
N GLU A 28 -6.76 -8.93 7.71
CA GLU A 28 -8.19 -9.00 8.01
C GLU A 28 -8.80 -7.60 8.00
N PRO A 29 -9.83 -7.32 7.18
CA PRO A 29 -10.41 -8.22 6.19
C PRO A 29 -9.45 -8.48 5.01
N PRO A 30 -9.59 -9.61 4.29
CA PRO A 30 -8.74 -9.92 3.15
C PRO A 30 -8.88 -8.85 2.08
N TRP A 31 -7.77 -8.59 1.39
CA TRP A 31 -7.77 -7.71 0.22
C TRP A 31 -8.50 -8.41 -0.94
N ASP A 32 -9.31 -7.64 -1.67
CA ASP A 32 -10.06 -8.12 -2.83
C ASP A 32 -9.81 -7.19 -4.04
N PRO A 33 -9.68 -7.74 -5.27
CA PRO A 33 -9.46 -6.95 -6.48
C PRO A 33 -10.50 -5.86 -6.77
N SER A 34 -11.70 -5.91 -6.15
CA SER A 34 -12.67 -4.81 -6.14
C SER A 34 -12.07 -3.49 -5.65
N ARG A 35 -11.01 -3.52 -4.82
CA ARG A 35 -10.30 -2.36 -4.29
C ARG A 35 -9.31 -1.73 -5.26
N MET A 36 -9.05 -2.34 -6.42
CA MET A 36 -8.20 -1.77 -7.47
C MET A 36 -8.96 -0.72 -8.30
N SER A 37 -8.26 0.33 -8.73
CA SER A 37 -8.80 1.24 -9.73
C SER A 37 -8.88 0.57 -11.10
N ASP A 38 -9.77 1.07 -11.97
CA ASP A 38 -9.96 0.52 -13.31
C ASP A 38 -8.68 0.60 -14.16
N VAL A 39 -7.88 1.66 -13.95
CA VAL A 39 -6.57 1.84 -14.59
C VAL A 39 -5.60 0.73 -14.16
N ALA A 40 -5.55 0.41 -12.87
CA ALA A 40 -4.65 -0.61 -12.35
C ALA A 40 -5.04 -2.03 -12.82
N ARG A 41 -6.34 -2.32 -12.99
CA ARG A 41 -6.80 -3.60 -13.58
C ARG A 41 -6.43 -3.73 -15.05
N LEU A 42 -6.49 -2.63 -15.81
CA LEU A 42 -6.10 -2.59 -17.22
C LEU A 42 -4.61 -2.87 -17.42
N GLU A 43 -3.75 -2.25 -16.62
CA GLU A 43 -2.30 -2.47 -16.70
C GLU A 43 -1.90 -3.92 -16.38
N LEU A 44 -2.67 -4.58 -15.51
CA LEU A 44 -2.44 -5.99 -15.13
C LEU A 44 -3.18 -6.99 -16.03
N ASN A 45 -3.86 -6.53 -17.09
CA ASN A 45 -4.64 -7.37 -18.00
C ASN A 45 -5.67 -8.26 -17.26
N MET A 46 -6.35 -7.71 -16.24
CA MET A 46 -7.32 -8.42 -15.39
C MET A 46 -8.77 -8.37 -15.93
N PHE A 47 -8.93 -8.36 -17.25
CA PHE A 47 -10.24 -8.36 -17.93
C PHE A 47 -10.62 -9.74 -18.45
#